data_AF-A0A3R7C145-F1
#
_entry.id   AF-A0A3R7C145-F1
#
_cell.length_a   1.000
_cell.length_b   1.000
_cell.length_c   1.000
_cell.angle_alpha   90.00
_cell.angle_beta   90.00
_cell.angle_gamma   90.00
#
_symmetry.space_group_name_H-M   'P 1'
#
loop_
_entity.id
_entity.type
_entity.pdbx_description
1 polymer ?
#
loop_
_entity_poly.entity_id
_entity_poly.type
_entity_poly.pdbx_seq_one_letter_code
_entity_poly.pdbx_strand_id
1 'polypeptide(L)' 'PEFRGLGLATSVCSALVEEALRLCKFCILWVDRDNFAARRVYEKLGFKLTGHVLLGFKGRRIR' A
#
# COMPACT_ATOMS: atom_id res chain seq x y z
N PRO A 1 11.05 1.75 13.84
CA PRO A 1 10.15 1.33 14.95
C PRO A 1 9.61 2.53 15.73
N GLU A 2 10.50 3.47 16.06
CA GLU A 2 10.26 4.64 16.92
C GLU A 2 9.14 5.58 16.44
N PHE A 3 8.93 5.74 15.12
CA PHE A 3 7.93 6.66 14.58
C PHE A 3 6.61 5.98 14.16
N ARG A 4 6.39 4.72 14.56
CA ARG A 4 5.13 4.02 14.27
C ARG A 4 4.00 4.57 15.15
N GLY A 5 2.76 4.41 14.70
CA GLY A 5 1.58 4.83 15.47
C GLY A 5 1.29 6.34 15.44
N LEU A 6 2.17 7.16 14.82
CA LEU A 6 2.03 8.60 14.73
C LEU A 6 1.23 9.08 13.49
N GLY A 7 0.63 8.16 12.74
CA GLY A 7 -0.14 8.50 11.54
C GLY A 7 0.68 8.88 10.30
N LEU A 8 2.01 8.92 10.38
CA LEU A 8 2.89 9.33 9.27
C LEU A 8 2.63 8.60 7.95
N ALA A 9 2.45 7.27 8.02
CA ALA A 9 2.14 6.47 6.83
C ALA A 9 0.83 6.91 6.17
N THR A 10 -0.20 7.21 6.97
CA THR A 10 -1.49 7.71 6.46
C THR A 10 -1.30 9.06 5.78
N SER A 11 -0.58 10.00 6.39
CA SER A 11 -0.38 11.33 5.83
C SER A 11 0.39 11.30 4.51
N VAL A 12 1.49 10.54 4.45
CA VAL A 12 2.30 10.40 3.24
C VAL A 12 1.51 9.70 2.14
N CYS A 13 0.83 8.60 2.44
CA CYS A 13 0.02 7.89 1.45
C CYS A 13 -1.16 8.72 0.97
N SER A 14 -1.78 9.54 1.83
CA SER A 14 -2.88 10.44 1.42
C SER A 14 -2.43 11.43 0.37
N ALA A 15 -1.31 12.14 0.62
CA ALA A 15 -0.76 13.11 -0.32
C ALA A 15 -0.35 12.45 -1.65
N LEU A 16 0.25 11.25 -1.59
CA LEU A 16 0.60 10.49 -2.78
C LEU A 16 -0.62 10.08 -3.60
N VAL A 17 -1.69 9.61 -2.94
CA VAL A 17 -2.93 9.18 -3.60
C VAL A 17 -3.62 10.36 -4.28
N GLU A 18 -3.66 11.51 -3.60
CA GLU A 18 -4.20 12.74 -4.16
C GLU A 18 -3.48 13.14 -5.46
N GLU A 19 -2.15 13.17 -5.45
CA GLU A 19 -1.37 13.49 -6.65
C GLU A 19 -1.50 12.42 -7.74
N ALA A 20 -1.51 11.14 -7.38
CA ALA A 20 -1.68 10.06 -8.34
C ALA A 20 -3.05 10.13 -9.04
N LEU A 21 -4.11 10.46 -8.32
CA LEU A 21 -5.47 10.60 -8.87
C LEU A 21 -5.65 11.88 -9.70
N ARG A 22 -4.81 12.90 -9.48
CA ARG A 22 -4.76 14.08 -10.35
C ARG A 22 -4.25 13.73 -11.76
N LEU A 23 -3.36 12.76 -11.86
CA LEU A 23 -2.69 12.36 -13.09
C LEU A 23 -3.28 11.10 -13.74
N CYS A 24 -3.93 10.25 -12.96
CA CYS A 24 -4.40 8.94 -13.40
C CYS A 24 -5.82 8.65 -12.90
N LYS A 25 -6.54 7.78 -13.62
CA LYS A 25 -7.92 7.40 -13.26
C LYS A 25 -8.00 6.59 -11.96
N PHE A 26 -6.95 5.82 -11.65
CA PHE A 26 -6.91 4.92 -10.49
C PHE A 26 -5.51 4.89 -9.88
N CYS A 27 -5.45 4.75 -8.57
CA CYS A 27 -4.24 4.43 -7.82
C CYS A 27 -4.35 2.97 -7.32
N ILE A 28 -3.38 2.13 -7.68
CA ILE A 28 -3.36 0.70 -7.33
C ILE A 28 -2.01 0.37 -6.72
N LEU A 29 -2.01 -0.46 -5.68
CA LEU A 29 -0.80 -1.02 -5.08
C LEU A 29 -1.01 -2.50 -4.76
N TRP A 30 0.10 -3.22 -4.65
CA TRP A 30 0.11 -4.58 -4.13
C TRP A 30 0.61 -4.57 -2.68
N VAL A 31 -0.04 -5.35 -1.83
CA VAL A 31 0.37 -5.56 -0.44
C VAL A 31 0.18 -7.02 -0.09
N ASP A 32 1.12 -7.57 0.66
CA ASP A 32 1.02 -8.92 1.21
C ASP A 32 -0.26 -9.06 2.06
N ARG A 33 -0.95 -10.20 1.94
CA ARG A 33 -2.21 -10.48 2.64
C ARG A 33 -2.08 -10.33 4.15
N ASP A 34 -0.91 -10.70 4.68
CA ASP A 34 -0.64 -10.77 6.12
C ASP A 34 -0.04 -9.46 6.67
N ASN A 35 0.16 -8.46 5.81
CA ASN A 35 0.58 -7.12 6.23
C ASN A 35 -0.63 -6.29 6.73
N PHE A 36 -1.20 -6.72 7.85
CA PHE A 36 -2.38 -6.09 8.47
C PHE A 36 -2.16 -4.61 8.82
N ALA A 37 -0.93 -4.21 9.10
CA ALA A 37 -0.61 -2.81 9.43
C ALA A 37 -0.76 -1.90 8.20
N ALA A 38 -0.17 -2.29 7.07
CA ALA A 38 -0.29 -1.52 5.83
C ALA A 38 -1.72 -1.54 5.28
N ARG A 39 -2.38 -2.71 5.31
CA ARG A 39 -3.77 -2.85 4.87
C ARG A 39 -4.71 -1.87 5.57
N ARG A 40 -4.59 -1.73 6.90
CA ARG A 40 -5.38 -0.77 7.67
C ARG A 40 -5.18 0.69 7.22
N VAL A 41 -3.96 1.06 6.83
CA VAL A 41 -3.69 2.40 6.28
C VAL A 41 -4.41 2.59 4.94
N TYR A 42 -4.29 1.63 4.04
CA TYR A 42 -4.92 1.73 2.72
C TYR A 42 -6.45 1.69 2.78
N GLU A 43 -7.02 0.81 3.60
CA GLU A 43 -8.47 0.75 3.85
C GLU A 43 -8.99 2.08 4.40
N LYS A 44 -8.25 2.72 5.32
CA LYS A 44 -8.58 4.06 5.85
C LYS A 44 -8.57 5.15 4.76
N LEU A 45 -7.70 5.02 3.75
CA LEU A 45 -7.62 5.94 2.60
C LEU A 45 -8.62 5.61 1.48
N GLY A 46 -9.49 4.61 1.67
CA GLY A 46 -10.54 4.26 0.71
C GLY A 46 -10.13 3.26 -0.37
N PHE A 47 -8.94 2.64 -0.26
CA PHE A 47 -8.60 1.52 -1.14
C PHE A 47 -9.55 0.35 -0.92
N LYS A 48 -9.82 -0.38 -2.01
CA LYS A 48 -10.65 -1.59 -2.01
C LYS A 48 -9.88 -2.73 -2.63
N LEU A 49 -10.19 -3.95 -2.21
CA LEU A 49 -9.65 -5.15 -2.85
C LEU A 49 -10.09 -5.19 -4.31
N THR A 50 -9.15 -5.42 -5.21
CA THR A 50 -9.42 -5.51 -6.66
C THR A 50 -9.91 -6.89 -7.08
N GLY A 51 -9.78 -7.91 -6.22
CA GLY A 51 -10.00 -9.30 -6.55
C GLY A 51 -8.85 -9.97 -7.32
N HIS A 52 -7.85 -9.20 -7.75
CA HIS A 52 -6.67 -9.72 -8.42
C HIS A 52 -5.62 -10.18 -7.41
N VAL A 53 -5.10 -11.39 -7.60
CA VAL A 53 -3.99 -11.94 -6.81
C VAL A 53 -2.75 -11.94 -7.67
N LEU A 54 -1.71 -11.22 -7.26
CA LEU A 54 -0.39 -11.31 -7.89
C LEU A 54 0.44 -12.38 -7.17
N LEU A 55 0.99 -13.30 -7.95
CA LEU A 55 1.96 -14.29 -7.49
C LEU A 55 3.35 -13.62 -7.49
N GLY A 56 3.85 -13.30 -6.31
CA GLY A 56 5.22 -12.83 -6.10
C GLY A 56 6.09 -13.93 -5.50
N PHE A 57 7.30 -14.11 -6.01
CA PHE A 57 8.30 -15.00 -5.41
C PHE A 57 9.53 -14.20 -5.00
N LYS A 58 10.01 -14.44 -3.78
CA LYS A 58 11.27 -13.85 -3.31
C LYS A 58 12.42 -14.62 -3.95
N GLY A 59 12.96 -14.10 -5.05
CA GLY A 59 14.18 -14.62 -5.65
C GLY A 59 15.37 -14.41 -4.71
N ARG A 60 16.17 -15.46 -4.52
CA ARG A 60 17.49 -15.41 -3.89
C ARG A 60 18.50 -15.75 -4.97
N ARG A 61 19.54 -14.93 -5.15
CA ARG A 61 20.68 -15.32 -5.97
C ARG A 61 21.43 -16.45 -5.26
N ILE A 62 21.53 -17.61 -5.92
CA ILE A 62 22.42 -18.70 -5.50
C ILE A 62 23.79 -18.39 -6.11
N ARG A 63 24.82 -18.35 -5.27
CA ARG A 63 26.22 -18.29 -5.70
C ARG A 63 26.75 -19.72 -5.76
#